data_AF-A0A1F9CVG9-F1
#
_entry.id   AF-A0A1F9CVG9-F1
#
_cell.length_a   1.000
_cell.length_b   1.000
_cell.length_c   1.000
_cell.angle_alpha   90.00
_cell.angle_beta   90.00
_cell.angle_gamma   90.00
#
_symmetry.space_group_name_H-M   'P 1'
#
loop_
_entity.id
_entity.type
_entity.pdbx_description
1 polymer ?
#
loop_
_entity_poly.entity_id
_entity_poly.type
_entity_poly.pdbx_seq_one_letter_code
_entity_poly.pdbx_strand_id
1 'polypeptide(L)'
;MSYINDALRKAQRERDGRYERFGDIIAPCLERSGQPRKRRLAIGAAITLLVLIPAGLLLTVYVLHQPPPVKKGIPVAVVAGPPAALPSATPQAEGATAMMGEAVPAGKVPAGRQAEKAAVQTGGKPVPSVAAASPGGTPVPREAEVRYKEALSAQRRGDFKGAEALYQRVLVLDPGHVRAMNNLGVICMGQKKRERAIDLFSKAIVLKKDYVDPYYNLACLYAQTNEIDESLWYLKVAMTINGDVKNWVEKDADMKNVLASPAFKTIMEGQKN
;
A
#
# COMPACT_ATOMS: atom_id res chain seq x y z
N MET A 1 -1.02 20.03 -18.29
CA MET A 1 0.10 19.11 -18.02
C MET A 1 -0.32 17.62 -18.01
N SER A 2 -1.31 17.19 -18.81
CA SER A 2 -1.80 15.79 -18.81
C SER A 2 -1.16 14.89 -19.88
N TYR A 3 -0.12 15.36 -20.60
CA TYR A 3 0.52 14.56 -21.66
C TYR A 3 1.09 13.23 -21.14
N ILE A 4 1.60 13.23 -19.91
CA ILE A 4 2.23 12.06 -19.30
C ILE A 4 1.17 11.02 -18.90
N ASN A 5 0.06 11.45 -18.31
CA ASN A 5 -1.02 10.57 -17.91
C ASN A 5 -1.69 9.93 -19.15
N ASP A 6 -1.92 10.72 -20.19
CA ASP A 6 -2.54 10.24 -21.43
C ASP A 6 -1.64 9.26 -22.21
N ALA A 7 -0.35 9.56 -22.32
CA ALA A 7 0.61 8.65 -22.95
C ALA A 7 0.71 7.31 -22.19
N LEU A 8 0.68 7.38 -20.86
CA LEU A 8 0.76 6.20 -20.00
C LEU A 8 -0.52 5.35 -20.09
N ARG A 9 -1.70 5.98 -20.11
CA ARG A 9 -2.96 5.27 -20.38
C ARG A 9 -3.00 4.65 -21.77
N LYS A 10 -2.55 5.37 -22.79
CA LYS A 10 -2.51 4.84 -24.16
C LYS A 10 -1.65 3.58 -24.22
N ALA A 11 -0.44 3.62 -23.65
CA ALA A 11 0.44 2.47 -23.60
C ALA A 11 -0.17 1.28 -22.81
N GLN A 12 -0.94 1.56 -21.76
CA GLN A 12 -1.66 0.52 -21.03
C GLN A 12 -2.80 -0.09 -21.83
N ARG A 13 -3.62 0.73 -22.49
CA ARG A 13 -4.68 0.22 -23.39
C ARG A 13 -4.09 -0.63 -24.51
N GLU A 14 -2.95 -0.26 -25.07
CA GLU A 14 -2.25 -1.06 -26.08
C GLU A 14 -1.68 -2.37 -25.52
N ARG A 15 -1.27 -2.39 -24.24
CA ARG A 15 -0.85 -3.61 -23.55
C ARG A 15 -2.05 -4.53 -23.27
N ASP A 16 -3.13 -3.97 -22.74
CA ASP A 16 -4.33 -4.72 -22.36
C ASP A 16 -5.10 -5.20 -23.60
N GLY A 17 -5.21 -4.36 -24.64
CA GLY A 17 -5.83 -4.71 -25.92
C GLY A 17 -5.06 -5.77 -26.71
N ARG A 18 -3.74 -5.89 -26.53
CA ARG A 18 -2.99 -7.05 -27.03
C ARG A 18 -3.45 -8.34 -26.34
N TYR A 19 -3.77 -8.30 -25.05
CA TYR A 19 -4.28 -9.45 -24.31
C TYR A 19 -5.73 -9.80 -24.69
N GLU A 20 -6.60 -8.80 -24.90
CA GLU A 20 -7.98 -9.06 -25.38
C GLU A 20 -7.98 -9.71 -26.77
N ARG A 21 -7.14 -9.22 -27.69
CA ARG A 21 -6.97 -9.84 -29.02
C ARG A 21 -6.45 -11.30 -28.94
N PHE A 22 -5.64 -11.64 -27.93
CA PHE A 22 -5.24 -13.03 -27.70
C PHE A 22 -6.39 -13.87 -27.11
N GLY A 23 -7.27 -13.30 -26.29
CA GLY A 23 -8.48 -13.95 -25.80
C GLY A 23 -9.42 -14.34 -26.95
N ASP A 24 -9.61 -13.44 -27.92
CA ASP A 24 -10.43 -13.69 -29.11
C ASP A 24 -9.85 -14.74 -30.06
N ILE A 25 -8.53 -14.98 -30.01
CA ILE A 25 -7.86 -16.03 -30.79
C ILE A 25 -8.04 -17.40 -30.12
N ILE A 26 -8.11 -17.46 -28.79
CA ILE A 26 -8.29 -18.72 -28.05
C ILE A 26 -9.77 -19.13 -27.96
N ALA A 27 -10.70 -18.18 -27.90
CA ALA A 27 -12.14 -18.44 -27.82
C ALA A 27 -12.67 -19.39 -28.92
N PRO A 28 -12.38 -19.21 -30.22
CA PRO A 28 -12.85 -20.11 -31.27
C PRO A 28 -12.09 -21.45 -31.33
N CYS A 29 -10.90 -21.55 -30.73
CA CYS A 29 -10.16 -22.82 -30.65
C CYS A 29 -10.76 -23.79 -29.64
N LEU A 30 -11.48 -23.30 -28.62
CA LEU A 30 -12.13 -24.15 -27.61
C LEU A 30 -13.52 -24.65 -28.03
N GLU A 31 -14.15 -24.05 -29.03
CA GLU A 31 -15.50 -24.44 -29.49
C GLU A 31 -15.50 -25.47 -30.62
N ARG A 32 -14.37 -25.68 -31.31
CA ARG A 32 -14.31 -26.57 -32.50
C ARG A 32 -14.01 -28.04 -32.21
N SER A 33 -13.82 -28.45 -30.95
CA SER A 33 -13.85 -29.87 -30.58
C SER A 33 -15.28 -30.28 -30.24
N GLY A 34 -16.04 -30.67 -31.26
CA GLY A 34 -17.36 -31.29 -31.10
C GLY A 34 -17.26 -32.63 -30.39
N GLN A 35 -17.23 -32.61 -29.05
CA GLN A 35 -17.65 -33.62 -28.06
C GLN A 35 -16.96 -33.30 -26.71
N PRO A 36 -17.67 -32.86 -25.65
CA PRO A 36 -17.30 -33.38 -24.32
C PRO A 36 -18.33 -33.27 -23.15
N ARG A 37 -19.67 -33.28 -23.32
CA ARG A 37 -20.54 -33.26 -22.11
C ARG A 37 -20.40 -34.55 -21.27
N LYS A 38 -20.34 -35.71 -21.93
CA LYS A 38 -20.12 -37.02 -21.27
C LYS A 38 -18.67 -37.21 -20.80
N ARG A 39 -17.68 -36.69 -21.53
CA ARG A 39 -16.25 -36.76 -21.13
C ARG A 39 -15.91 -35.84 -19.95
N ARG A 40 -16.50 -34.64 -19.87
CA ARG A 40 -16.33 -33.75 -18.70
C ARG A 40 -16.93 -34.36 -17.43
N LEU A 41 -18.10 -35.00 -17.53
CA LEU A 41 -18.67 -35.76 -16.41
C LEU A 41 -17.82 -36.99 -16.04
N ALA A 42 -17.30 -37.72 -17.02
CA ALA A 42 -16.44 -38.89 -16.75
C ALA A 42 -15.10 -38.51 -16.10
N ILE A 43 -14.46 -37.43 -16.55
CA ILE A 43 -13.22 -36.92 -15.95
C ILE A 43 -13.49 -36.37 -14.55
N GLY A 44 -14.61 -35.65 -14.36
CA GLY A 44 -15.03 -35.18 -13.03
C GLY A 44 -15.25 -36.34 -12.05
N ALA A 45 -15.95 -37.39 -12.48
CA ALA A 45 -16.17 -38.60 -11.68
C ALA A 45 -14.88 -39.39 -11.40
N ALA A 46 -13.95 -39.44 -12.36
CA ALA A 46 -12.66 -40.09 -12.17
C ALA A 46 -11.79 -39.32 -11.16
N ILE A 47 -11.79 -37.98 -11.20
CA ILE A 47 -11.04 -37.15 -10.24
C ILE A 47 -11.64 -37.28 -8.83
N THR A 48 -12.97 -37.28 -8.70
CA THR A 48 -13.59 -37.45 -7.37
C THR A 48 -13.31 -38.84 -6.80
N LEU A 49 -13.35 -39.91 -7.60
CA LEU A 49 -12.96 -41.25 -7.16
C LEU A 49 -11.48 -41.31 -6.79
N LEU A 50 -10.60 -40.69 -7.57
CA LEU A 50 -9.16 -40.69 -7.33
C LEU A 50 -8.77 -39.92 -6.06
N VAL A 51 -9.56 -38.94 -5.62
CA VAL A 51 -9.30 -38.18 -4.39
C VAL A 51 -10.00 -38.80 -3.18
N LEU A 52 -11.27 -39.20 -3.33
CA LEU A 52 -12.09 -39.65 -2.19
C LEU A 52 -11.79 -41.09 -1.76
N ILE A 53 -11.44 -41.99 -2.69
CA ILE A 53 -11.10 -43.38 -2.35
C ILE A 53 -9.84 -43.47 -1.48
N PRO A 54 -8.69 -42.85 -1.85
CA PRO A 54 -7.50 -42.92 -1.00
C PRO A 54 -7.67 -42.15 0.30
N ALA A 55 -8.39 -41.01 0.32
CA ALA A 55 -8.69 -40.29 1.55
C ALA A 55 -9.57 -41.12 2.51
N GLY A 56 -10.56 -41.84 1.98
CA GLY A 56 -11.39 -42.76 2.75
C GLY A 56 -10.59 -43.95 3.30
N LEU A 57 -9.70 -44.53 2.48
CA LEU A 57 -8.80 -45.62 2.91
C LEU A 57 -7.82 -45.15 4.00
N LEU A 58 -7.28 -43.93 3.87
CA LEU A 58 -6.39 -43.35 4.89
C LEU A 58 -7.13 -43.14 6.22
N LEU A 59 -8.38 -42.66 6.15
CA LEU A 59 -9.22 -42.43 7.32
C LEU A 59 -9.61 -43.75 8.01
N THR A 60 -9.94 -44.80 7.24
CA THR A 60 -10.26 -46.12 7.83
C THR A 60 -9.02 -46.76 8.45
N VAL A 61 -7.85 -46.67 7.82
CA VAL A 61 -6.58 -47.10 8.42
C VAL A 61 -6.30 -46.31 9.71
N TYR A 62 -6.51 -45.00 9.72
CA TYR A 62 -6.31 -44.15 10.90
C TYR A 62 -7.24 -44.53 12.07
N VAL A 63 -8.50 -44.88 11.80
CA VAL A 63 -9.44 -45.32 12.83
C VAL A 63 -9.10 -46.72 13.35
N LEU A 64 -8.64 -47.64 12.48
CA LEU A 64 -8.21 -48.98 12.89
C LEU A 64 -6.87 -49.00 13.63
N HIS A 65 -6.01 -48.00 13.42
CA HIS A 65 -4.72 -47.85 14.10
C HIS A 65 -4.76 -47.04 15.40
N GLN A 66 -5.95 -46.70 15.92
CA GLN A 66 -6.07 -46.15 17.27
C GLN A 66 -5.58 -47.20 18.28
N PRO A 67 -4.48 -46.97 19.03
CA PRO A 67 -4.11 -47.86 20.12
C PRO A 67 -5.19 -47.76 21.22
N PRO A 68 -5.55 -48.87 21.90
CA PRO A 68 -6.60 -48.84 22.91
C PRO A 68 -6.25 -47.85 24.04
N PRO A 69 -7.24 -47.17 24.63
CA PRO A 69 -6.99 -46.19 25.67
C PRO A 69 -6.37 -46.87 26.90
N VAL A 70 -5.13 -46.50 27.22
CA VAL A 70 -4.42 -46.96 28.41
C VAL A 70 -5.10 -46.36 29.65
N LYS A 71 -5.72 -47.21 30.47
CA LYS A 71 -6.21 -46.85 31.81
C LYS A 71 -5.02 -46.44 32.66
N LYS A 72 -4.96 -45.18 33.12
CA LYS A 72 -3.92 -44.69 34.04
C LYS A 72 -4.04 -45.43 35.38
N GLY A 73 -3.16 -46.40 35.59
CA GLY A 73 -2.92 -47.06 36.87
C GLY A 73 -2.01 -46.23 37.77
N ILE A 74 -2.26 -46.35 39.07
CA ILE A 74 -1.68 -45.65 40.23
C ILE A 74 -0.14 -45.63 40.22
N PRO A 75 0.54 -44.50 40.53
CA PRO A 75 1.98 -44.52 40.74
C PRO A 75 2.32 -45.10 42.12
N VAL A 76 2.97 -46.26 42.12
CA VAL A 76 3.63 -46.86 43.29
C VAL A 76 5.00 -46.20 43.47
N ALA A 77 5.28 -45.84 44.73
CA ALA A 77 6.47 -45.13 45.18
C ALA A 77 7.75 -45.96 45.05
N VAL A 78 8.86 -45.30 44.70
CA VAL A 78 10.23 -45.80 44.94
C VAL A 78 11.00 -44.76 45.76
N VAL A 79 11.23 -45.16 47.01
CA VAL A 79 12.17 -44.76 48.06
C VAL A 79 13.62 -44.85 47.51
N ALA A 80 14.64 -44.05 47.83
CA ALA A 80 15.08 -43.46 49.09
C ALA A 80 16.18 -42.40 48.85
N GLY A 81 16.31 -41.47 49.78
CA GLY A 81 17.53 -40.69 50.02
C GLY A 81 17.26 -39.46 50.91
N PRO A 82 17.40 -39.56 52.25
CA PRO A 82 17.19 -38.45 53.20
C PRO A 82 18.52 -37.88 53.77
N PRO A 83 18.55 -36.86 54.67
CA PRO A 83 17.54 -35.84 55.04
C PRO A 83 18.11 -34.40 55.21
N ALA A 84 17.23 -33.50 55.70
CA ALA A 84 17.46 -32.29 56.51
C ALA A 84 17.52 -30.95 55.73
N ALA A 85 16.77 -29.89 56.04
CA ALA A 85 15.85 -29.61 57.15
C ALA A 85 14.84 -28.50 56.74
N LEU A 86 13.66 -28.55 57.37
CA LEU A 86 12.57 -27.56 57.46
C LEU A 86 13.06 -26.21 58.09
N PRO A 87 12.25 -25.12 58.22
CA PRO A 87 10.77 -24.98 58.16
C PRO A 87 10.35 -23.73 57.31
N SER A 88 9.11 -23.26 57.12
CA SER A 88 7.72 -23.56 57.50
C SER A 88 6.80 -22.58 56.73
N ALA A 89 5.57 -23.02 56.48
CA ALA A 89 4.34 -22.21 56.48
C ALA A 89 4.12 -21.11 55.41
N THR A 90 3.35 -21.45 54.38
CA THR A 90 2.15 -20.68 53.97
C THR A 90 1.03 -20.93 55.00
N PRO A 91 -0.08 -20.15 55.13
CA PRO A 91 -0.91 -19.76 53.98
C PRO A 91 -1.79 -18.50 54.17
N GLN A 92 -2.72 -18.37 53.21
CA GLN A 92 -3.98 -17.61 53.21
C GLN A 92 -3.95 -16.22 52.59
N ALA A 93 -4.99 -15.79 51.87
CA ALA A 93 -6.09 -16.39 51.11
C ALA A 93 -6.98 -15.20 50.70
N GLU A 94 -7.72 -15.36 49.60
CA GLU A 94 -9.00 -14.68 49.31
C GLU A 94 -8.90 -13.17 49.02
N GLY A 95 -9.26 -12.71 47.82
CA GLY A 95 -10.64 -12.65 47.34
C GLY A 95 -11.17 -11.23 47.63
N ALA A 96 -11.98 -10.55 46.83
CA ALA A 96 -12.69 -10.83 45.60
C ALA A 96 -13.21 -9.47 45.06
N THR A 97 -13.69 -9.46 43.80
CA THR A 97 -14.81 -8.65 43.27
C THR A 97 -14.74 -7.11 43.28
N ALA A 98 -14.74 -6.41 42.15
CA ALA A 98 -15.78 -6.22 41.11
C ALA A 98 -16.67 -4.96 41.32
N MET A 99 -17.24 -4.48 40.21
CA MET A 99 -18.15 -3.33 39.97
C MET A 99 -17.44 -2.01 39.63
N MET A 100 -17.91 -1.11 38.75
CA MET A 100 -18.79 -1.04 37.57
C MET A 100 -18.96 0.47 37.28
N GLY A 101 -19.25 0.87 36.04
CA GLY A 101 -19.71 2.23 35.67
C GLY A 101 -18.64 3.12 35.02
N GLU A 102 -18.89 3.97 34.01
CA GLU A 102 -20.08 4.30 33.23
C GLU A 102 -19.59 5.13 32.00
N ALA A 103 -20.49 5.45 31.07
CA ALA A 103 -20.26 5.89 29.70
C ALA A 103 -20.05 7.43 29.50
N VAL A 104 -19.16 7.83 28.56
CA VAL A 104 -19.35 8.72 27.36
C VAL A 104 -19.84 10.19 27.57
N PRO A 105 -19.59 11.23 26.71
CA PRO A 105 -18.53 11.57 25.71
C PRO A 105 -17.98 13.03 25.80
N ALA A 106 -17.15 13.39 24.79
CA ALA A 106 -17.10 14.67 24.05
C ALA A 106 -16.02 15.71 24.39
N GLY A 107 -15.30 16.12 23.34
CA GLY A 107 -15.06 17.55 23.09
C GLY A 107 -13.62 18.06 23.21
N LYS A 108 -13.08 18.45 22.03
CA LYS A 108 -12.25 19.64 21.76
C LYS A 108 -10.75 19.66 22.17
N VAL A 109 -9.97 19.89 21.11
CA VAL A 109 -8.64 20.50 20.93
C VAL A 109 -8.25 21.56 21.99
N PRO A 110 -6.97 21.64 22.39
CA PRO A 110 -6.08 22.74 21.98
C PRO A 110 -4.67 22.20 21.55
N ALA A 111 -3.90 22.73 20.60
CA ALA A 111 -3.47 24.08 20.28
C ALA A 111 -2.66 24.79 21.40
N GLY A 112 -1.34 24.61 21.38
CA GLY A 112 -0.41 25.70 21.64
C GLY A 112 0.48 25.63 22.89
N ARG A 113 1.80 25.56 22.61
CA ARG A 113 2.86 26.45 23.14
C ARG A 113 3.32 26.26 24.60
N GLN A 114 4.60 25.86 24.74
CA GLN A 114 5.71 26.54 25.46
C GLN A 114 6.88 25.54 25.52
N ALA A 115 8.03 25.78 24.89
CA ALA A 115 9.10 26.68 25.33
C ALA A 115 9.60 26.33 26.74
N GLU A 116 10.60 25.46 26.82
CA GLU A 116 11.52 25.44 27.95
C GLU A 116 12.96 25.28 27.46
N LYS A 117 13.73 26.35 27.72
CA LYS A 117 15.19 26.36 27.64
C LYS A 117 15.71 25.81 28.97
N ALA A 118 16.61 24.84 28.93
CA ALA A 118 17.55 24.57 30.01
C ALA A 118 18.92 24.21 29.44
N ALA A 119 19.93 24.94 29.92
CA ALA A 119 21.34 24.84 29.61
C ALA A 119 21.97 23.62 30.34
N VAL A 120 22.78 22.80 29.67
CA VAL A 120 24.27 22.72 29.74
C VAL A 120 24.83 21.63 30.69
N GLN A 121 25.47 20.64 30.05
CA GLN A 121 26.67 19.84 30.45
C GLN A 121 26.60 18.92 31.69
N THR A 122 27.17 17.72 31.77
CA THR A 122 28.32 17.05 31.10
C THR A 122 28.21 15.52 31.28
N GLY A 123 28.79 14.75 30.35
CA GLY A 123 29.58 13.55 30.69
C GLY A 123 28.93 12.19 30.45
N GLY A 124 29.40 11.46 29.43
CA GLY A 124 29.20 10.00 29.36
C GLY A 124 29.23 9.37 27.98
N LYS A 125 30.44 9.08 27.49
CA LYS A 125 30.85 8.10 26.45
C LYS A 125 30.20 8.16 25.04
N PRO A 126 30.99 8.28 23.96
CA PRO A 126 30.49 8.29 22.60
C PRO A 126 30.12 6.87 22.14
N VAL A 127 28.86 6.68 21.76
CA VAL A 127 28.43 5.56 20.90
C VAL A 127 28.94 5.86 19.48
N PRO A 128 29.58 4.94 18.76
CA PRO A 128 30.16 5.24 17.45
C PRO A 128 29.06 5.49 16.43
N SER A 129 28.85 6.76 16.10
CA SER A 129 28.19 7.22 14.90
C SER A 129 29.24 7.39 13.81
N VAL A 130 28.95 6.81 12.64
CA VAL A 130 29.50 7.11 11.30
C VAL A 130 31.02 7.16 11.11
N ALA A 131 31.60 6.13 10.47
CA ALA A 131 32.77 6.31 9.60
C ALA A 131 32.97 5.11 8.67
N ALA A 132 32.46 5.21 7.44
CA ALA A 132 33.12 4.74 6.22
C ALA A 132 32.37 5.25 4.98
N ALA A 133 32.26 6.58 4.84
CA ALA A 133 32.03 7.20 3.54
C ALA A 133 33.33 7.91 3.17
N SER A 134 34.01 7.36 2.15
CA SER A 134 35.33 7.78 1.67
C SER A 134 35.36 9.26 1.25
N PRO A 135 36.52 9.94 1.40
CA PRO A 135 36.68 11.31 0.95
C PRO A 135 37.08 11.32 -0.53
N GLY A 136 36.18 11.80 -1.39
CA GLY A 136 36.48 12.16 -2.78
C GLY A 136 35.32 11.84 -3.74
N GLY A 137 34.61 12.87 -4.23
CA GLY A 137 33.74 12.65 -5.40
C GLY A 137 32.53 13.54 -5.74
N THR A 138 32.34 14.75 -5.20
CA THR A 138 31.36 15.79 -5.68
C THR A 138 29.85 15.46 -5.52
N PRO A 139 28.92 16.45 -5.61
CA PRO A 139 27.82 16.60 -4.64
C PRO A 139 26.58 15.74 -4.95
N VAL A 140 26.02 15.17 -3.88
CA VAL A 140 24.81 14.35 -3.74
C VAL A 140 23.60 14.75 -4.64
N PRO A 141 23.35 16.03 -4.99
CA PRO A 141 22.25 16.41 -5.91
C PRO A 141 22.55 16.28 -7.42
N ARG A 142 23.82 16.28 -7.85
CA ARG A 142 24.15 16.31 -9.30
C ARG A 142 23.92 14.96 -9.98
N GLU A 143 24.29 13.86 -9.34
CA GLU A 143 24.03 12.51 -9.87
C GLU A 143 22.52 12.22 -9.91
N ALA A 144 21.78 12.62 -8.87
CA ALA A 144 20.33 12.50 -8.81
C ALA A 144 19.66 13.21 -10.00
N GLU A 145 20.10 14.43 -10.34
CA GLU A 145 19.57 15.17 -11.49
C GLU A 145 19.89 14.50 -12.84
N VAL A 146 21.07 13.88 -13.00
CA VAL A 146 21.41 13.11 -14.21
C VAL A 146 20.46 11.91 -14.36
N ARG A 147 20.27 11.12 -13.30
CA ARG A 147 19.33 9.99 -13.32
C ARG A 147 17.89 10.44 -13.51
N TYR A 148 17.51 11.61 -13.00
CA TYR A 148 16.19 12.20 -13.22
C TYR A 148 15.98 12.53 -14.70
N LYS A 149 16.98 13.10 -15.39
CA LYS A 149 16.91 13.36 -16.83
C LYS A 149 16.80 12.07 -17.65
N GLU A 150 17.52 11.02 -17.26
CA GLU A 150 17.40 9.69 -17.85
C GLU A 150 15.99 9.11 -17.64
N ALA A 151 15.43 9.24 -16.43
CA ALA A 151 14.08 8.80 -16.11
C ALA A 151 13.03 9.50 -16.97
N LEU A 152 13.15 10.83 -17.13
CA LEU A 152 12.30 11.60 -18.03
C LEU A 152 12.44 11.14 -19.49
N SER A 153 13.66 10.80 -19.91
CA SER A 153 13.92 10.29 -21.26
C SER A 153 13.28 8.92 -21.48
N ALA A 154 13.41 8.00 -20.52
CA ALA A 154 12.74 6.70 -20.55
C ALA A 154 11.22 6.84 -20.56
N GLN A 155 10.67 7.74 -19.73
CA GLN A 155 9.24 8.02 -19.67
C GLN A 155 8.70 8.56 -21.00
N ARG A 156 9.43 9.48 -21.66
CA ARG A 156 9.04 10.00 -22.99
C ARG A 156 9.06 8.92 -24.08
N ARG A 157 9.91 7.90 -23.94
CA ARG A 157 9.92 6.72 -24.83
C ARG A 157 8.82 5.71 -24.52
N GLY A 158 8.03 5.92 -23.47
CA GLY A 158 7.02 4.96 -23.00
C GLY A 158 7.60 3.79 -22.20
N ASP A 159 8.90 3.81 -21.88
CA ASP A 159 9.52 2.81 -20.99
C ASP A 159 9.24 3.15 -19.52
N PHE A 160 8.00 2.88 -19.10
CA PHE A 160 7.56 3.20 -17.75
C PHE A 160 8.21 2.31 -16.68
N LYS A 161 8.64 1.09 -17.03
CA LYS A 161 9.39 0.22 -16.10
C LYS A 161 10.79 0.77 -15.85
N GLY A 162 11.51 1.14 -16.91
CA GLY A 162 12.82 1.79 -16.79
C GLY A 162 12.73 3.13 -16.08
N ALA A 163 11.71 3.95 -16.41
CA ALA A 163 11.48 5.22 -15.72
C ALA A 163 11.19 5.03 -14.22
N GLU A 164 10.36 4.05 -13.84
CA GLU A 164 10.10 3.72 -12.44
C GLU A 164 11.39 3.39 -11.68
N ALA A 165 12.24 2.51 -12.24
CA ALA A 165 13.51 2.15 -11.63
C ALA A 165 14.46 3.34 -11.49
N LEU A 166 14.53 4.20 -12.51
CA LEU A 166 15.36 5.41 -12.48
C LEU A 166 14.85 6.43 -11.46
N TYR A 167 13.54 6.69 -11.37
CA TYR A 167 13.00 7.58 -10.35
C TYR A 167 13.20 7.03 -8.93
N GLN A 168 13.05 5.72 -8.72
CA GLN A 168 13.39 5.12 -7.44
C GLN A 168 14.86 5.36 -7.09
N ARG A 169 15.78 5.23 -8.07
CA ARG A 169 17.19 5.54 -7.85
C ARG A 169 17.43 7.02 -7.53
N VAL A 170 16.72 7.93 -8.20
CA VAL A 170 16.77 9.37 -7.85
C VAL A 170 16.37 9.56 -6.39
N LEU A 171 15.30 8.92 -5.91
CA LEU A 171 14.84 9.04 -4.53
C LEU A 171 15.76 8.37 -3.50
N VAL A 172 16.59 7.41 -3.91
CA VAL A 172 17.67 6.87 -3.06
C VAL A 172 18.82 7.87 -2.94
N LEU A 173 19.17 8.57 -4.03
CA LEU A 173 20.26 9.56 -4.05
C LEU A 173 19.85 10.89 -3.40
N ASP A 174 18.62 11.32 -3.66
CA ASP A 174 17.99 12.53 -3.13
C ASP A 174 16.55 12.22 -2.69
N PRO A 175 16.36 11.83 -1.41
CA PRO A 175 15.05 11.60 -0.84
C PRO A 175 14.14 12.83 -0.82
N GLY A 176 14.67 14.03 -1.06
CA GLY A 176 13.92 15.29 -1.14
C GLY A 176 13.46 15.65 -2.55
N HIS A 177 13.74 14.82 -3.57
CA HIS A 177 13.49 15.18 -4.97
C HIS A 177 12.00 15.15 -5.36
N VAL A 178 11.29 16.22 -5.05
CA VAL A 178 9.83 16.36 -5.21
C VAL A 178 9.34 16.04 -6.63
N ARG A 179 10.06 16.48 -7.67
CA ARG A 179 9.68 16.20 -9.06
C ARG A 179 9.74 14.71 -9.41
N ALA A 180 10.67 13.97 -8.78
CA ALA A 180 10.79 12.52 -9.00
C ALA A 180 9.69 11.78 -8.24
N MET A 181 9.33 12.22 -7.03
CA MET A 181 8.17 11.68 -6.31
C MET A 181 6.89 11.85 -7.12
N ASN A 182 6.66 13.05 -7.67
CA ASN A 182 5.50 13.33 -8.50
C ASN A 182 5.45 12.44 -9.74
N ASN A 183 6.53 12.33 -10.51
CA ASN A 183 6.54 11.52 -11.72
C ASN A 183 6.43 10.01 -11.42
N LEU A 184 7.06 9.53 -10.33
CA LEU A 184 6.89 8.16 -9.88
C LEU A 184 5.44 7.89 -9.42
N GLY A 185 4.81 8.87 -8.76
CA GLY A 185 3.40 8.82 -8.37
C GLY A 185 2.48 8.71 -9.58
N VAL A 186 2.75 9.48 -10.64
CA VAL A 186 2.03 9.39 -11.93
C VAL A 186 2.16 8.00 -12.56
N ILE A 187 3.36 7.42 -12.56
CA ILE A 187 3.56 6.05 -13.04
C ILE A 187 2.77 5.05 -12.18
N CYS A 188 2.79 5.19 -10.85
CA CYS A 188 2.02 4.34 -9.94
C CYS A 188 0.51 4.46 -10.17
N MET A 189 0.01 5.68 -10.38
CA MET A 189 -1.40 5.96 -10.68
C MET A 189 -1.86 5.18 -11.91
N GLY A 190 -1.14 5.29 -13.03
CA GLY A 190 -1.55 4.54 -14.21
C GLY A 190 -1.42 3.03 -14.00
N GLN A 191 -0.38 2.56 -13.30
CA GLN A 191 -0.25 1.15 -12.91
C GLN A 191 -1.34 0.67 -11.92
N LYS A 192 -2.33 1.49 -11.58
CA LYS A 192 -3.41 1.20 -10.62
C LYS A 192 -2.91 0.91 -9.21
N LYS A 193 -1.68 1.34 -8.87
CA LYS A 193 -1.10 1.28 -7.52
C LYS A 193 -1.51 2.54 -6.75
N ARG A 194 -2.80 2.65 -6.46
CA ARG A 194 -3.44 3.87 -5.93
C ARG A 194 -2.80 4.34 -4.62
N GLU A 195 -2.63 3.45 -3.66
CA GLU A 195 -2.14 3.78 -2.31
C GLU A 195 -0.71 4.33 -2.39
N ARG A 196 0.11 3.71 -3.25
CA ARG A 196 1.49 4.16 -3.48
C ARG A 196 1.55 5.51 -4.19
N ALA A 197 0.63 5.78 -5.12
CA ALA A 197 0.53 7.09 -5.75
C ALA A 197 0.16 8.18 -4.72
N ILE A 198 -0.83 7.90 -3.86
CA ILE A 198 -1.25 8.81 -2.79
C ILE A 198 -0.08 9.11 -1.85
N ASP A 199 0.65 8.09 -1.40
CA ASP A 199 1.82 8.27 -0.53
C ASP A 199 2.89 9.17 -1.17
N LEU A 200 3.23 8.93 -2.43
CA LEU A 200 4.23 9.72 -3.16
C LEU A 200 3.80 11.17 -3.36
N PHE A 201 2.56 11.42 -3.74
CA PHE A 201 2.04 12.79 -3.89
C PHE A 201 1.95 13.50 -2.55
N SER A 202 1.51 12.81 -1.50
CA SER A 202 1.44 13.37 -0.14
C SER A 202 2.81 13.76 0.38
N LYS A 203 3.83 12.90 0.18
CA LYS A 203 5.23 13.22 0.51
C LYS A 203 5.74 14.43 -0.27
N ALA A 204 5.43 14.52 -1.57
CA ALA A 204 5.79 15.66 -2.40
C ALA A 204 5.17 16.98 -1.87
N ILE A 205 3.90 16.95 -1.45
CA ILE A 205 3.18 18.09 -0.85
C ILE A 205 3.82 18.52 0.47
N VAL A 206 4.16 17.56 1.34
CA VAL A 206 4.80 17.85 2.63
C VAL A 206 6.15 18.55 2.43
N LEU A 207 6.95 18.10 1.46
CA LEU A 207 8.25 18.68 1.17
C LEU A 207 8.14 20.04 0.46
N LYS A 208 7.17 20.21 -0.44
CA LYS A 208 6.99 21.44 -1.20
C LYS A 208 5.51 21.77 -1.40
N LYS A 209 4.98 22.60 -0.50
CA LYS A 209 3.56 22.96 -0.43
C LYS A 209 3.06 23.81 -1.61
N ASP A 210 3.94 24.55 -2.27
CA ASP A 210 3.67 25.40 -3.44
C ASP A 210 3.82 24.63 -4.77
N TYR A 211 4.12 23.33 -4.74
CA TYR A 211 4.19 22.54 -5.94
C TYR A 211 2.80 22.04 -6.34
N VAL A 212 2.25 22.58 -7.43
CA VAL A 212 0.86 22.32 -7.85
C VAL A 212 0.62 20.90 -8.38
N ASP A 213 1.60 20.29 -9.05
CA ASP A 213 1.39 19.03 -9.78
C ASP A 213 0.89 17.89 -8.87
N PRO A 214 1.43 17.66 -7.65
CA PRO A 214 0.92 16.63 -6.74
C PRO A 214 -0.53 16.83 -6.31
N TYR A 215 -0.97 18.08 -6.06
CA TYR A 215 -2.37 18.36 -5.70
C TYR A 215 -3.29 18.05 -6.88
N TYR A 216 -2.92 18.50 -8.08
CA TYR A 216 -3.70 18.21 -9.28
C TYR A 216 -3.75 16.70 -9.57
N ASN A 217 -2.62 16.00 -9.44
CA ASN A 217 -2.57 14.55 -9.65
C ASN A 217 -3.39 13.77 -8.61
N LEU A 218 -3.43 14.20 -7.35
CA LEU A 218 -4.37 13.65 -6.36
C LEU A 218 -5.81 13.90 -6.78
N ALA A 219 -6.16 15.11 -7.21
CA ALA A 219 -7.50 15.41 -7.70
C ALA A 219 -7.90 14.50 -8.88
N CYS A 220 -7.01 14.28 -9.85
CA CYS A 220 -7.22 13.32 -10.95
C CYS A 220 -7.43 11.88 -10.41
N LEU A 221 -6.60 11.46 -9.45
CA LEU A 221 -6.67 10.11 -8.89
C LEU A 221 -8.00 9.85 -8.17
N TYR A 222 -8.50 10.81 -7.39
CA TYR A 222 -9.82 10.75 -6.74
C TYR A 222 -10.97 10.86 -7.75
N ALA A 223 -10.81 11.67 -8.81
CA ALA A 223 -11.78 11.75 -9.90
C ALA A 223 -11.93 10.40 -10.62
N GLN A 224 -10.82 9.70 -10.91
CA GLN A 224 -10.85 8.38 -11.56
C GLN A 224 -11.60 7.30 -10.76
N THR A 225 -11.67 7.45 -9.43
CA THR A 225 -12.40 6.55 -8.52
C THR A 225 -13.77 7.08 -8.10
N ASN A 226 -14.21 8.19 -8.70
CA ASN A 226 -15.51 8.84 -8.43
C ASN A 226 -15.68 9.35 -6.98
N GLU A 227 -14.58 9.62 -6.29
CA GLU A 227 -14.53 10.31 -4.99
C GLU A 227 -14.47 11.82 -5.24
N ILE A 228 -15.64 12.39 -5.54
CA ILE A 228 -15.76 13.76 -6.04
C ILE A 228 -15.38 14.80 -4.98
N ASP A 229 -15.75 14.57 -3.72
CA ASP A 229 -15.52 15.53 -2.63
C ASP A 229 -14.03 15.72 -2.35
N GLU A 230 -13.28 14.62 -2.26
CA GLU A 230 -11.82 14.64 -2.12
C GLU A 230 -11.17 15.29 -3.34
N SER A 231 -11.63 14.93 -4.55
CA SER A 231 -11.13 15.53 -5.79
C SER A 231 -11.30 17.05 -5.80
N LEU A 232 -12.49 17.55 -5.43
CA LEU A 232 -12.78 18.97 -5.34
C LEU A 232 -11.92 19.68 -4.29
N TRP A 233 -11.66 19.04 -3.16
CA TRP A 233 -10.79 19.60 -2.13
C TRP A 233 -9.38 19.84 -2.67
N TYR A 234 -8.74 18.81 -3.23
CA TYR A 234 -7.41 18.92 -3.81
C TYR A 234 -7.37 19.89 -5.00
N LEU A 235 -8.44 19.89 -5.81
CA LEU A 235 -8.53 20.76 -6.96
C LEU A 235 -8.64 22.24 -6.57
N LYS A 236 -9.41 22.54 -5.54
CA LYS A 236 -9.50 23.90 -4.98
C LYS A 236 -8.14 24.39 -4.51
N VAL A 237 -7.36 23.54 -3.82
CA VAL A 237 -6.01 23.89 -3.39
C VAL A 237 -5.07 24.07 -4.60
N ALA A 238 -5.17 23.23 -5.62
CA ALA A 238 -4.37 23.39 -6.83
C ALA A 238 -4.66 24.73 -7.54
N MET A 239 -5.93 25.14 -7.61
CA MET A 239 -6.36 26.41 -8.21
C MET A 239 -5.88 27.64 -7.43
N THR A 240 -5.79 27.57 -6.09
CA THR A 240 -5.24 28.68 -5.30
C THR A 240 -3.73 28.84 -5.48
N ILE A 241 -3.01 27.75 -5.76
CA ILE A 241 -1.57 27.78 -6.04
C ILE A 241 -1.31 28.26 -7.47
N ASN A 242 -2.07 27.77 -8.45
CA ASN A 242 -1.94 28.14 -9.85
C ASN A 242 -3.31 28.25 -10.54
N GLY A 243 -3.68 29.47 -10.95
CA GLY A 243 -4.95 29.75 -11.65
C GLY A 243 -5.09 29.02 -13.00
N ASP A 244 -3.98 28.64 -13.64
CA ASP A 244 -4.00 27.88 -14.90
C ASP A 244 -4.64 26.49 -14.75
N VAL A 245 -4.71 25.96 -13.53
CA VAL A 245 -5.35 24.69 -13.22
C VAL A 245 -6.79 24.66 -13.75
N LYS A 246 -7.50 25.79 -13.74
CA LYS A 246 -8.84 25.90 -14.36
C LYS A 246 -8.85 25.43 -15.81
N ASN A 247 -7.90 25.91 -16.60
CA ASN A 247 -7.76 25.55 -18.01
C ASN A 247 -7.34 24.09 -18.19
N TRP A 248 -6.64 23.50 -17.21
CA TRP A 248 -6.25 22.08 -17.24
C TRP A 248 -7.47 21.19 -17.01
N VAL A 249 -8.27 21.48 -15.98
CA VAL A 249 -9.46 20.70 -15.62
C VAL A 249 -10.46 20.65 -16.77
N GLU A 250 -10.73 21.78 -17.41
CA GLU A 250 -11.69 21.87 -18.53
C GLU A 250 -11.31 20.98 -19.72
N LYS A 251 -10.01 20.67 -19.88
CA LYS A 251 -9.48 19.87 -20.99
C LYS A 251 -9.21 18.41 -20.60
N ASP A 252 -9.14 18.11 -19.31
CA ASP A 252 -8.74 16.79 -18.83
C ASP A 252 -9.92 15.82 -18.88
N ALA A 253 -9.72 14.68 -19.55
CA ALA A 253 -10.75 13.66 -19.68
C ALA A 253 -11.13 13.00 -18.35
N ASP A 254 -10.22 13.01 -17.36
CA ASP A 254 -10.49 12.45 -16.03
C ASP A 254 -11.47 13.27 -15.22
N MET A 255 -11.53 14.57 -15.50
CA MET A 255 -12.29 15.52 -14.69
C MET A 255 -13.76 15.60 -15.09
N LYS A 256 -14.22 14.77 -16.03
CA LYS A 256 -15.61 14.84 -16.54
C LYS A 256 -16.66 14.70 -15.45
N ASN A 257 -16.47 13.78 -14.50
CA ASN A 257 -17.39 13.59 -13.39
C ASN A 257 -17.34 14.75 -12.39
N VAL A 258 -16.15 15.31 -12.14
CA VAL A 258 -15.97 16.49 -11.29
C VAL A 258 -16.61 17.72 -11.94
N LEU A 259 -16.37 17.96 -13.23
CA LEU A 259 -16.95 19.05 -14.01
C LEU A 259 -18.49 19.00 -14.07
N ALA A 260 -19.06 17.79 -14.08
CA ALA A 260 -20.51 17.60 -14.07
C ALA A 260 -21.14 17.89 -12.70
N SER A 261 -20.35 17.89 -11.62
CA SER A 261 -20.86 18.06 -10.26
C SER A 261 -21.40 19.49 -10.02
N PRO A 262 -22.52 19.64 -9.30
CA PRO A 262 -23.02 20.96 -8.88
C PRO A 262 -22.01 21.72 -8.01
N ALA A 263 -21.31 21.00 -7.13
CA ALA A 263 -20.32 21.57 -6.22
C ALA A 263 -19.16 22.25 -6.98
N PHE A 264 -18.69 21.65 -8.08
CA PHE A 264 -17.69 22.30 -8.93
C PHE A 264 -18.20 23.62 -9.50
N LYS A 265 -19.44 23.67 -10.02
CA LYS A 265 -20.03 24.89 -10.58
C LYS A 265 -20.08 26.02 -9.55
N THR A 266 -20.52 25.72 -8.33
CA THR A 266 -20.55 26.69 -7.23
C THR A 266 -19.15 27.23 -6.90
N ILE A 267 -18.12 26.38 -6.88
CA ILE A 267 -16.73 26.81 -6.69
C ILE A 267 -16.30 27.78 -7.79
N MET A 268 -16.65 27.51 -9.05
CA MET A 268 -16.28 28.35 -10.19
C MET A 268 -17.04 29.68 -10.24
N GLU A 269 -18.30 29.69 -9.80
CA GLU A 269 -19.13 30.90 -9.71
C GLU A 269 -18.68 31.81 -8.58
N GLY A 270 -18.37 31.25 -7.40
CA GLY A 270 -17.87 32.01 -6.25
C GLY A 270 -16.48 32.63 -6.43
N GLN A 271 -15.77 32.30 -7.51
CA GLN A 271 -14.47 32.91 -7.88
C GLN A 271 -14.60 34.01 -8.94
N LYS A 272 -15.79 34.25 -9.50
CA LYS A 272 -16.03 35.31 -10.50
C LYS A 272 -16.46 36.66 -9.90
N ASN A 273 -16.82 36.69 -8.62
CA ASN A 273 -17.23 37.87 -7.88
C ASN A 273 -16.10 38.38 -6.99
#